data_AF-A0A1K1LQ32-F1
#
_entry.id   AF-A0A1K1LQ32-F1
#
_cell.length_a   1.000
_cell.length_b   1.000
_cell.length_c   1.000
_cell.angle_alpha   90.00
_cell.angle_beta   90.00
_cell.angle_gamma   90.00
#
_symmetry.space_group_name_H-M   'P 1'
#
loop_
_entity.id
_entity.type
_entity.pdbx_description
1 polymer ?
#
loop_
_entity_poly.entity_id
_entity_poly.type
_entity_poly.pdbx_seq_one_letter_code
_entity_poly.pdbx_strand_id
1 'polypeptide(L)'
;MKNSSPSEGLVTASSGKEENPVLSLGTASVCLHFVEMKEKGNKSGQEADPVFRSMEHDLLSYQFQIEPPVVSRHRLAISRPAASGGAENNASDARRDGSPKVKIIFPPSYEYSSEGRSITMTCKKERRTVACMLNSTEFPSSGIRIWHLTFFTSSDDPDGSFNEYEIIKLISLYDGRAENTGPYREMKKGTHIPDSEKKKLAQNITFEYHSTDGEQHKDLHIIDLMKRLVDSCTEEKNSCLAYELRSGTIQLLLGNTSDSESFDTKKLLWDAIRARTEQIPGNRQTGGDRADPHEATREVMTRNDRSTRTLQALSGIAIGIFDFDETDFEEIVDTFEPSFEDGSVFLKFNRCTLLSIAEGDRALETCRQTLGVSPYLVIPHAVLIHNEELVQMAEAQIEALREKLDKYWQLRLLLKMRDLEARHDTAYEYLHSLHLPMIFNYPTETTLFEVGRKKRGSIEKYRLVQSRLLELHEEIKEIWQLRRGTAEALVVALLAFISATQAARAILEKDIPPAQAAPMVSWKPIDDPAAHVTQSIDAIGWSAIGFVSIVILSVSLWGLNLFRRRRKSSG
;
A
#
# COMPACT_ATOMS: atom_id res chain seq x y z
N MET A 1 20.33 -54.98 10.75
CA MET A 1 19.23 -54.30 11.48
C MET A 1 18.31 -53.70 10.43
N LYS A 2 17.02 -54.04 10.50
CA LYS A 2 16.00 -53.70 9.50
C LYS A 2 15.68 -52.20 9.52
N ASN A 3 15.60 -51.59 8.33
CA ASN A 3 15.09 -50.25 8.10
C ASN A 3 13.59 -50.21 8.44
N SER A 4 13.20 -49.35 9.38
CA SER A 4 11.82 -48.99 9.65
C SER A 4 11.47 -47.71 8.88
N SER A 5 10.51 -47.84 7.97
CA SER A 5 9.83 -46.76 7.25
C SER A 5 9.12 -45.81 8.22
N PRO A 6 9.09 -44.49 7.95
CA PRO A 6 8.22 -43.59 8.68
C PRO A 6 6.77 -43.81 8.23
N SER A 7 5.92 -44.00 9.23
CA SER A 7 4.47 -44.14 9.13
C SER A 7 3.84 -43.00 8.32
N GLU A 8 3.05 -43.39 7.33
CA GLU A 8 2.09 -42.53 6.63
C GLU A 8 1.20 -41.83 7.67
N GLY A 9 1.28 -40.51 7.67
CA GLY A 9 0.40 -39.65 8.46
C GLY A 9 -1.04 -39.84 7.99
N LEU A 10 -1.88 -40.15 8.97
CA LEU A 10 -3.34 -40.19 8.93
C LEU A 10 -3.88 -38.96 8.16
N VAL A 11 -4.41 -39.17 6.95
CA VAL A 11 -5.22 -38.17 6.25
C VAL A 11 -6.52 -38.05 7.03
N THR A 12 -6.64 -37.00 7.84
CA THR A 12 -7.90 -36.65 8.49
C THR A 12 -8.92 -36.31 7.40
N ALA A 13 -10.04 -37.04 7.38
CA ALA A 13 -11.15 -36.79 6.48
C ALA A 13 -11.64 -35.35 6.64
N SER A 14 -11.57 -34.55 5.56
CA SER A 14 -12.18 -33.22 5.51
C SER A 14 -13.70 -33.39 5.61
N SER A 15 -14.30 -33.04 6.75
CA SER A 15 -15.74 -32.86 6.84
C SER A 15 -16.11 -31.66 5.97
N GLY A 16 -16.71 -31.88 4.80
CA GLY A 16 -17.21 -30.79 3.97
C GLY A 16 -18.33 -30.06 4.71
N LYS A 17 -18.15 -28.76 4.99
CA LYS A 17 -19.22 -27.86 5.45
C LYS A 17 -19.91 -27.24 4.22
N GLU A 18 -21.17 -26.86 4.37
CA GLU A 18 -21.94 -26.12 3.35
C GLU A 18 -22.28 -24.73 3.90
N GLU A 19 -22.23 -23.72 3.04
CA GLU A 19 -22.63 -22.36 3.43
C GLU A 19 -24.10 -22.29 3.84
N ASN A 20 -24.36 -21.72 5.01
CA ASN A 20 -25.70 -21.55 5.53
C ASN A 20 -25.99 -20.08 5.89
N PRO A 21 -26.16 -19.21 4.87
CA PRO A 21 -26.29 -17.78 5.09
C PRO A 21 -27.52 -17.43 5.93
N VAL A 22 -27.34 -16.55 6.91
CA VAL A 22 -28.40 -16.02 7.78
C VAL A 22 -28.68 -14.54 7.54
N LEU A 23 -27.74 -13.80 6.93
CA LEU A 23 -27.91 -12.38 6.63
C LEU A 23 -28.41 -12.15 5.21
N SER A 24 -29.31 -11.18 5.07
CA SER A 24 -29.77 -10.63 3.80
C SER A 24 -29.46 -9.13 3.76
N LEU A 25 -28.30 -8.77 3.21
CA LEU A 25 -27.78 -7.41 3.21
C LEU A 25 -28.17 -6.70 1.91
N GLY A 26 -29.40 -6.17 1.87
CA GLY A 26 -29.95 -5.46 0.71
C GLY A 26 -29.25 -4.12 0.42
N THR A 27 -28.71 -3.47 1.46
CA THR A 27 -28.03 -2.18 1.35
C THR A 27 -26.56 -2.31 1.76
N ALA A 28 -25.83 -3.14 1.02
CA ALA A 28 -24.39 -3.35 1.21
C ALA A 28 -23.57 -2.83 0.02
N SER A 29 -22.42 -2.25 0.34
CA SER A 29 -21.43 -1.78 -0.63
C SER A 29 -20.05 -2.30 -0.26
N VAL A 30 -19.36 -2.92 -1.21
CA VAL A 30 -17.99 -3.43 -1.09
C VAL A 30 -17.11 -2.66 -2.06
N CYS A 31 -16.30 -1.75 -1.52
CA CYS A 31 -15.36 -0.94 -2.29
C CYS A 31 -13.94 -1.49 -2.17
N LEU A 32 -13.30 -1.77 -3.29
CA LEU A 32 -11.92 -2.24 -3.39
C LEU A 32 -11.00 -1.07 -3.80
N HIS A 33 -9.85 -0.95 -3.13
CA HIS A 33 -8.91 0.15 -3.30
C HIS A 33 -7.64 -0.30 -4.03
N PHE A 34 -7.44 0.22 -5.23
CA PHE A 34 -6.25 -0.05 -6.04
C PHE A 34 -5.34 1.16 -6.08
N VAL A 35 -4.05 0.94 -5.86
CA VAL A 35 -3.02 1.96 -6.02
C VAL A 35 -2.49 1.92 -7.45
N GLU A 36 -2.40 3.10 -8.06
CA GLU A 36 -1.75 3.36 -9.34
C GLU A 36 -0.70 4.46 -9.13
N MET A 37 0.52 4.20 -9.61
CA MET A 37 1.59 5.20 -9.62
C MET A 37 1.59 5.92 -10.96
N LYS A 38 1.37 7.23 -10.96
CA LYS A 38 1.48 8.09 -12.14
C LYS A 38 2.76 8.91 -12.10
N GLU A 39 3.22 9.31 -13.28
CA GLU A 39 4.23 10.38 -13.36
C GLU A 39 3.66 11.64 -12.69
N LYS A 40 4.51 12.35 -11.93
CA LYS A 40 4.12 13.61 -11.27
C LYS A 40 3.63 14.59 -12.35
N GLY A 41 2.32 14.75 -12.45
CA GLY A 41 1.72 15.66 -13.42
C GLY A 41 1.91 17.12 -12.99
N ASN A 42 2.04 18.02 -13.96
CA ASN A 42 1.92 19.45 -13.66
C ASN A 42 0.51 19.71 -13.11
N LYS A 43 0.44 20.50 -12.02
CA LYS A 43 -0.78 21.08 -11.46
C LYS A 43 -1.44 22.01 -12.49
N SER A 44 -1.99 21.48 -13.57
CA SER A 44 -2.84 22.24 -14.47
C SER A 44 -4.24 22.26 -13.87
N GLY A 45 -4.91 23.42 -13.90
CA GLY A 45 -6.18 23.69 -13.23
C GLY A 45 -7.28 22.73 -13.66
N GLN A 46 -7.32 21.57 -13.01
CA GLN A 46 -8.29 20.53 -13.26
C GLN A 46 -9.61 20.96 -12.63
N GLU A 47 -10.65 20.95 -13.46
CA GLU A 47 -12.00 21.31 -13.05
C GLU A 47 -12.50 20.33 -11.98
N ALA A 48 -13.15 20.88 -10.95
CA ALA A 48 -13.63 20.10 -9.82
C ALA A 48 -14.77 19.16 -10.28
N ASP A 49 -14.72 17.91 -9.82
CA ASP A 49 -15.71 16.89 -10.18
C ASP A 49 -17.09 17.24 -9.60
N PRO A 50 -18.17 17.25 -10.39
CA PRO A 50 -19.48 17.69 -9.91
C PRO A 50 -20.10 16.78 -8.84
N VAL A 51 -19.66 15.52 -8.74
CA VAL A 51 -20.15 14.55 -7.76
C VAL A 51 -19.38 14.68 -6.45
N PHE A 52 -18.05 14.75 -6.51
CA PHE A 52 -17.20 14.82 -5.31
C PHE A 52 -17.08 16.23 -4.73
N ARG A 53 -17.14 17.29 -5.56
CA ARG A 53 -16.79 18.66 -5.15
C ARG A 53 -17.47 19.11 -3.87
N SER A 54 -18.77 18.86 -3.72
CA SER A 54 -19.49 19.32 -2.52
C SER A 54 -19.00 18.62 -1.26
N MET A 55 -18.74 17.31 -1.32
CA MET A 55 -18.31 16.51 -0.17
C MET A 55 -16.83 16.73 0.14
N GLU A 56 -15.98 16.83 -0.88
CA GLU A 56 -14.57 17.16 -0.69
C GLU A 56 -14.37 18.55 -0.10
N HIS A 57 -15.13 19.53 -0.61
CA HIS A 57 -15.12 20.87 -0.05
C HIS A 57 -15.58 20.83 1.41
N ASP A 58 -16.63 20.08 1.72
CA ASP A 58 -17.08 19.93 3.10
C ASP A 58 -15.99 19.33 4.02
N LEU A 59 -15.31 18.27 3.58
CA LEU A 59 -14.23 17.62 4.34
C LEU A 59 -13.01 18.52 4.55
N LEU A 60 -12.61 19.29 3.53
CA LEU A 60 -11.28 19.92 3.45
C LEU A 60 -11.28 21.45 3.57
N SER A 61 -12.40 22.12 3.32
CA SER A 61 -12.44 23.59 3.16
C SER A 61 -12.01 24.40 4.38
N TYR A 62 -12.11 23.83 5.59
CA TYR A 62 -11.66 24.53 6.79
C TYR A 62 -10.14 24.73 6.79
N GLN A 63 -9.38 23.73 6.33
CA GLN A 63 -7.92 23.76 6.33
C GLN A 63 -7.31 24.11 4.96
N PHE A 64 -8.02 23.79 3.87
CA PHE A 64 -7.53 23.95 2.49
C PHE A 64 -8.55 24.69 1.62
N GLN A 65 -8.45 26.01 1.57
CA GLN A 65 -9.37 26.87 0.81
C GLN A 65 -8.96 27.09 -0.65
N ILE A 66 -7.69 26.82 -1.01
CA ILE A 66 -7.13 27.18 -2.34
C ILE A 66 -6.65 25.94 -3.09
N GLU A 67 -5.79 25.12 -2.47
CA GLU A 67 -5.26 23.89 -3.07
C GLU A 67 -5.42 22.71 -2.11
N PRO A 68 -6.50 21.91 -2.23
CA PRO A 68 -6.63 20.70 -1.43
C PRO A 68 -5.52 19.70 -1.83
N PRO A 69 -4.97 18.94 -0.88
CA PRO A 69 -3.92 17.94 -1.16
C PRO A 69 -4.44 16.72 -1.94
N VAL A 70 -5.75 16.63 -2.12
CA VAL A 70 -6.49 15.49 -2.66
C VAL A 70 -7.53 15.99 -3.66
N VAL A 71 -7.72 15.24 -4.75
CA VAL A 71 -8.77 15.47 -5.74
C VAL A 71 -9.41 14.15 -6.15
N SER A 72 -10.71 14.00 -5.87
CA SER A 72 -11.51 12.83 -6.20
C SER A 72 -12.35 13.07 -7.45
N ARG A 73 -12.60 11.99 -8.19
CA ARG A 73 -13.31 12.00 -9.48
C ARG A 73 -14.20 10.80 -9.62
N HIS A 74 -15.40 11.05 -10.13
CA HIS A 74 -16.26 10.04 -10.68
C HIS A 74 -15.79 9.69 -12.09
N ARG A 75 -15.65 8.41 -12.40
CA ARG A 75 -15.10 7.96 -13.70
C ARG A 75 -16.10 7.14 -14.50
N LEU A 76 -16.78 6.20 -13.86
CA LEU A 76 -17.69 5.31 -14.55
C LEU A 76 -18.80 4.81 -13.63
N ALA A 77 -20.02 4.77 -14.17
CA ALA A 77 -21.17 4.11 -13.56
C ALA A 77 -21.65 2.96 -14.45
N ILE A 78 -21.64 1.73 -13.91
CA ILE A 78 -22.00 0.51 -14.62
C ILE A 78 -23.27 -0.06 -13.98
N SER A 79 -24.32 -0.19 -14.81
CA SER A 79 -25.70 -0.52 -14.42
C SER A 79 -26.38 0.60 -13.62
N ARG A 80 -27.12 1.46 -14.32
CA ARG A 80 -28.11 2.35 -13.72
C ARG A 80 -29.44 1.58 -13.72
N PRO A 81 -30.09 1.31 -12.58
CA PRO A 81 -31.46 0.82 -12.62
C PRO A 81 -32.30 1.85 -13.38
N ALA A 82 -33.19 1.39 -14.25
CA ALA A 82 -34.08 2.26 -14.99
C ALA A 82 -34.81 3.15 -13.98
N ALA A 83 -34.63 4.47 -14.08
CA ALA A 83 -35.22 5.40 -13.14
C ALA A 83 -36.74 5.21 -13.13
N SER A 84 -37.26 4.69 -12.03
CA SER A 84 -38.70 4.70 -11.75
C SER A 84 -39.10 6.12 -11.40
N GLY A 85 -39.54 6.88 -12.41
CA GLY A 85 -40.23 8.16 -12.21
C GLY A 85 -39.67 9.30 -13.04
N GLY A 86 -40.06 9.37 -14.32
CA GLY A 86 -39.75 10.50 -15.19
C GLY A 86 -40.31 10.33 -16.60
N ALA A 87 -41.63 10.50 -16.72
CA ALA A 87 -42.41 10.78 -17.94
C ALA A 87 -42.29 9.81 -19.14
N GLU A 88 -43.39 9.06 -19.29
CA GLU A 88 -44.07 8.57 -20.49
C GLU A 88 -43.49 8.84 -21.90
N ASN A 89 -43.71 7.81 -22.75
CA ASN A 89 -43.67 7.78 -24.21
C ASN A 89 -42.31 7.38 -24.84
N ASN A 90 -42.07 6.07 -24.89
CA ASN A 90 -41.84 5.34 -26.16
C ASN A 90 -41.68 3.83 -25.89
N ALA A 91 -42.76 3.08 -26.07
CA ALA A 91 -42.83 1.62 -25.87
C ALA A 91 -42.17 0.79 -27.01
N SER A 92 -41.14 1.33 -27.68
CA SER A 92 -40.40 0.63 -28.74
C SER A 92 -38.91 0.40 -28.44
N ASP A 93 -38.39 0.90 -27.30
CA ASP A 93 -36.95 0.82 -26.96
C ASP A 93 -36.57 -0.30 -25.98
N ALA A 94 -37.49 -1.22 -25.66
CA ALA A 94 -37.23 -2.38 -24.79
C ALA A 94 -36.26 -3.44 -25.38
N ARG A 95 -35.50 -3.10 -26.44
CA ARG A 95 -34.47 -3.95 -27.07
C ARG A 95 -33.03 -3.43 -26.92
N ARG A 96 -32.78 -2.35 -26.16
CA ARG A 96 -31.41 -1.92 -25.78
C ARG A 96 -31.14 -2.19 -24.30
N ASP A 97 -31.12 -3.47 -23.90
CA ASP A 97 -30.57 -3.94 -22.61
C ASP A 97 -29.01 -3.95 -22.66
N GLY A 98 -28.42 -2.83 -23.13
CA GLY A 98 -26.98 -2.67 -23.39
C GLY A 98 -26.23 -1.96 -22.27
N SER A 99 -26.83 -1.82 -21.08
CA SER A 99 -26.12 -1.30 -19.92
C SER A 99 -25.03 -2.30 -19.52
N PRO A 100 -23.80 -1.83 -19.25
CA PRO A 100 -22.73 -2.75 -18.89
C PRO A 100 -23.08 -3.43 -17.56
N LYS A 101 -22.79 -4.72 -17.45
CA LYS A 101 -23.12 -5.57 -16.29
C LYS A 101 -21.86 -6.28 -15.79
N VAL A 102 -21.71 -6.39 -14.48
CA VAL A 102 -20.64 -7.15 -13.84
C VAL A 102 -21.24 -8.31 -13.07
N LYS A 103 -20.67 -9.50 -13.25
CA LYS A 103 -21.00 -10.67 -12.44
C LYS A 103 -19.76 -11.16 -11.72
N ILE A 104 -19.92 -11.43 -10.43
CA ILE A 104 -18.92 -12.08 -9.59
C ILE A 104 -19.18 -13.58 -9.64
N ILE A 105 -18.14 -14.35 -9.92
CA ILE A 105 -18.16 -15.80 -9.99
C ILE A 105 -17.31 -16.33 -8.84
N PHE A 106 -17.97 -16.95 -7.87
CA PHE A 106 -17.34 -17.64 -6.75
C PHE A 106 -17.04 -19.09 -7.15
N PRO A 107 -15.95 -19.69 -6.65
CA PRO A 107 -15.67 -21.10 -6.91
C PRO A 107 -16.77 -22.00 -6.30
N PRO A 108 -17.00 -23.22 -6.81
CA PRO A 108 -18.02 -24.13 -6.27
C PRO A 108 -17.70 -24.58 -4.84
N SER A 109 -16.43 -24.60 -4.47
CA SER A 109 -15.95 -24.85 -3.11
C SER A 109 -14.63 -24.13 -2.87
N TYR A 110 -14.30 -23.93 -1.60
CA TYR A 110 -13.04 -23.30 -1.20
C TYR A 110 -12.53 -23.87 0.12
N GLU A 111 -11.24 -23.72 0.35
CA GLU A 111 -10.58 -24.16 1.59
C GLU A 111 -10.16 -22.93 2.40
N TYR A 112 -10.34 -23.01 3.71
CA TYR A 112 -9.81 -22.06 4.67
C TYR A 112 -9.18 -22.81 5.85
N SER A 113 -8.30 -22.13 6.59
CA SER A 113 -7.63 -22.71 7.75
C SER A 113 -8.05 -21.96 9.00
N SER A 114 -8.62 -22.71 9.94
CA SER A 114 -9.08 -22.25 11.25
C SER A 114 -8.46 -23.15 12.32
N GLU A 115 -7.87 -22.56 13.36
CA GLU A 115 -7.21 -23.28 14.47
C GLU A 115 -6.20 -24.38 14.04
N GLY A 116 -5.54 -24.18 12.90
CA GLY A 116 -4.60 -25.16 12.34
C GLY A 116 -5.24 -26.35 11.63
N ARG A 117 -6.56 -26.33 11.42
CA ARG A 117 -7.33 -27.31 10.63
C ARG A 117 -7.72 -26.73 9.29
N SER A 118 -7.56 -27.50 8.22
CA SER A 118 -8.09 -27.14 6.90
C SER A 118 -9.54 -27.59 6.79
N ILE A 119 -10.44 -26.68 6.44
CA ILE A 119 -11.87 -26.93 6.27
C ILE A 119 -12.24 -26.61 4.83
N THR A 120 -12.95 -27.53 4.18
CA THR A 120 -13.53 -27.33 2.85
C THR A 120 -14.98 -26.89 3.00
N MET A 121 -15.32 -25.75 2.38
CA MET A 121 -16.65 -25.17 2.35
C MET A 121 -17.23 -25.26 0.94
N THR A 122 -18.50 -25.68 0.82
CA THR A 122 -19.24 -25.70 -0.45
C THR A 122 -20.03 -24.41 -0.61
N CYS A 123 -19.85 -23.73 -1.74
CA CYS A 123 -20.55 -22.49 -2.05
C CYS A 123 -22.02 -22.74 -2.36
N LYS A 124 -22.91 -22.04 -1.67
CA LYS A 124 -24.36 -22.11 -1.95
C LYS A 124 -24.72 -21.31 -3.20
N LYS A 125 -24.02 -20.19 -3.42
CA LYS A 125 -24.24 -19.32 -4.57
C LYS A 125 -22.92 -19.04 -5.29
N GLU A 126 -22.81 -19.56 -6.51
CA GLU A 126 -21.61 -19.41 -7.34
C GLU A 126 -21.60 -18.12 -8.16
N ARG A 127 -22.75 -17.47 -8.36
CA ARG A 127 -22.86 -16.29 -9.24
C ARG A 127 -23.65 -15.17 -8.62
N ARG A 128 -23.12 -13.96 -8.69
CA ARG A 128 -23.75 -12.73 -8.19
C ARG A 128 -23.68 -11.62 -9.22
N THR A 129 -24.82 -11.07 -9.61
CA THR A 129 -24.87 -9.86 -10.44
C THR A 129 -24.75 -8.64 -9.54
N VAL A 130 -23.90 -7.68 -9.90
CA VAL A 130 -23.68 -6.46 -9.11
C VAL A 130 -23.72 -5.23 -10.00
N ALA A 131 -24.18 -4.12 -9.43
CA ALA A 131 -23.86 -2.81 -9.95
C ALA A 131 -22.41 -2.47 -9.57
N CYS A 132 -21.75 -1.68 -10.41
CA CYS A 132 -20.34 -1.38 -10.27
C CYS A 132 -20.08 0.11 -10.51
N MET A 133 -19.30 0.73 -9.62
CA MET A 133 -18.88 2.13 -9.77
C MET A 133 -17.36 2.19 -9.72
N LEU A 134 -16.77 2.99 -10.61
CA LEU A 134 -15.35 3.28 -10.60
C LEU A 134 -15.14 4.77 -10.34
N ASN A 135 -14.44 5.06 -9.25
CA ASN A 135 -14.05 6.40 -8.86
C ASN A 135 -12.53 6.44 -8.59
N SER A 136 -11.94 7.62 -8.48
CA SER A 136 -10.53 7.76 -8.15
C SER A 136 -10.27 8.94 -7.24
N THR A 137 -9.35 8.80 -6.30
CA THR A 137 -8.81 9.86 -5.45
C THR A 137 -7.33 10.05 -5.79
N GLU A 138 -6.96 11.25 -6.21
CA GLU A 138 -5.64 11.58 -6.74
C GLU A 138 -4.88 12.48 -5.76
N PHE A 139 -3.58 12.23 -5.63
CA PHE A 139 -2.64 12.99 -4.81
C PHE A 139 -1.60 13.63 -5.74
N PRO A 140 -1.86 14.83 -6.29
CA PRO A 140 -1.06 15.38 -7.38
C PRO A 140 0.42 15.54 -7.03
N SER A 141 0.73 15.92 -5.79
CA SER A 141 2.10 16.14 -5.34
C SER A 141 2.96 14.87 -5.30
N SER A 142 2.36 13.73 -4.96
CA SER A 142 3.06 12.43 -4.89
C SER A 142 2.98 11.63 -6.18
N GLY A 143 2.01 11.92 -7.07
CA GLY A 143 1.73 11.13 -8.25
C GLY A 143 0.99 9.83 -7.94
N ILE A 144 0.49 9.66 -6.72
CA ILE A 144 -0.28 8.48 -6.32
C ILE A 144 -1.75 8.70 -6.68
N ARG A 145 -2.37 7.71 -7.32
CA ARG A 145 -3.81 7.64 -7.52
C ARG A 145 -4.35 6.39 -6.85
N ILE A 146 -5.45 6.55 -6.13
CA ILE A 146 -6.19 5.46 -5.53
C ILE A 146 -7.50 5.32 -6.29
N TRP A 147 -7.71 4.17 -6.90
CA TRP A 147 -8.97 3.83 -7.54
C TRP A 147 -9.90 3.12 -6.56
N HIS A 148 -11.18 3.40 -6.67
CA HIS A 148 -12.25 2.91 -5.82
C HIS A 148 -13.25 2.16 -6.69
N LEU A 149 -13.13 0.83 -6.71
CA LEU A 149 -14.03 -0.06 -7.42
C LEU A 149 -15.10 -0.56 -6.46
N THR A 150 -16.33 -0.06 -6.59
CA THR A 150 -17.42 -0.38 -5.67
C THR A 150 -18.41 -1.33 -6.28
N PHE A 151 -18.64 -2.46 -5.63
CA PHE A 151 -19.73 -3.39 -5.91
C PHE A 151 -20.86 -3.17 -4.92
N PHE A 152 -22.08 -3.04 -5.42
CA PHE A 152 -23.29 -3.06 -4.62
C PHE A 152 -24.40 -3.75 -5.40
N THR A 153 -25.43 -4.18 -4.70
CA THR A 153 -26.53 -4.88 -5.35
C THR A 153 -27.43 -3.91 -6.10
N SER A 154 -27.85 -4.31 -7.30
CA SER A 154 -28.87 -3.60 -8.07
C SER A 154 -30.26 -3.99 -7.58
N SER A 155 -31.20 -3.05 -7.62
CA SER A 155 -32.62 -3.29 -7.33
C SER A 155 -33.28 -4.31 -8.28
N ASP A 156 -32.62 -4.61 -9.40
CA ASP A 156 -33.19 -5.40 -10.49
C ASP A 156 -32.88 -6.91 -10.38
N ASP A 157 -32.11 -7.34 -9.37
CA ASP A 157 -31.83 -8.77 -9.09
C ASP A 157 -32.83 -9.31 -8.05
N PRO A 158 -33.65 -10.33 -8.36
CA PRO A 158 -34.60 -10.92 -7.40
C PRO A 158 -33.96 -11.58 -6.19
N ASP A 159 -32.66 -11.88 -6.24
CA ASP A 159 -31.87 -12.31 -5.07
C ASP A 159 -30.95 -11.18 -4.55
N GLY A 160 -31.26 -9.92 -4.84
CA GLY A 160 -30.38 -8.74 -4.82
C GLY A 160 -29.81 -8.29 -3.47
N SER A 161 -29.58 -9.18 -2.52
CA SER A 161 -28.84 -8.92 -1.29
C SER A 161 -27.53 -9.70 -1.28
N PHE A 162 -26.47 -9.07 -0.75
CA PHE A 162 -25.29 -9.82 -0.36
C PHE A 162 -25.59 -10.65 0.90
N ASN A 163 -24.92 -11.78 1.05
CA ASN A 163 -24.82 -12.47 2.33
C ASN A 163 -23.42 -12.33 2.93
N GLU A 164 -23.26 -12.79 4.17
CA GLU A 164 -22.00 -12.74 4.92
C GLU A 164 -20.85 -13.46 4.22
N TYR A 165 -21.08 -14.66 3.67
CA TYR A 165 -20.05 -15.44 3.00
C TYR A 165 -19.55 -14.74 1.74
N GLU A 166 -20.44 -14.13 0.95
CA GLU A 166 -20.07 -13.36 -0.23
C GLU A 166 -19.19 -12.16 0.12
N ILE A 167 -19.52 -11.43 1.20
CA ILE A 167 -18.70 -10.32 1.68
C ILE A 167 -17.34 -10.81 2.16
N ILE A 168 -17.28 -11.88 2.97
CA ILE A 168 -16.01 -12.45 3.47
C ILE A 168 -15.12 -12.98 2.32
N LYS A 169 -15.72 -13.57 1.28
CA LYS A 169 -15.01 -13.95 0.05
C LYS A 169 -14.41 -12.72 -0.64
N LEU A 170 -15.13 -11.61 -0.71
CA LEU A 170 -14.61 -10.37 -1.30
C LEU A 170 -13.53 -9.70 -0.43
N ILE A 171 -13.65 -9.75 0.90
CA ILE A 171 -12.57 -9.36 1.82
C ILE A 171 -11.31 -10.17 1.54
N SER A 172 -11.47 -11.44 1.14
CA SER A 172 -10.33 -12.30 0.83
C SER A 172 -9.49 -11.80 -0.33
N LEU A 173 -10.02 -10.98 -1.26
CA LEU A 173 -9.25 -10.46 -2.39
C LEU A 173 -8.04 -9.60 -1.98
N TYR A 174 -8.03 -9.01 -0.79
CA TYR A 174 -6.94 -8.19 -0.26
C TYR A 174 -6.56 -8.64 1.15
N ASP A 175 -5.58 -7.99 1.79
CA ASP A 175 -5.11 -8.39 3.13
C ASP A 175 -6.05 -7.92 4.26
N GLY A 176 -7.33 -8.27 4.14
CA GLY A 176 -8.40 -7.88 5.07
C GLY A 176 -8.91 -9.00 5.99
N ARG A 177 -8.35 -10.22 5.87
CA ARG A 177 -8.88 -11.45 6.50
C ARG A 177 -7.92 -12.01 7.53
N ALA A 178 -8.38 -12.80 8.50
CA ALA A 178 -7.48 -13.46 9.45
C ALA A 178 -6.92 -14.80 8.93
N GLU A 179 -7.70 -15.50 8.11
CA GLU A 179 -7.44 -16.87 7.65
C GLU A 179 -6.53 -16.95 6.41
N ASN A 180 -6.02 -18.15 6.13
CA ASN A 180 -5.16 -18.41 4.97
C ASN A 180 -5.93 -18.61 3.65
N THR A 181 -6.83 -17.69 3.33
CA THR A 181 -7.61 -17.69 2.08
C THR A 181 -6.96 -16.86 0.96
N GLY A 182 -5.76 -16.30 1.25
CA GLY A 182 -4.89 -15.56 0.33
C GLY A 182 -5.35 -14.16 -0.04
N PRO A 183 -4.48 -13.12 -0.17
CA PRO A 183 -4.88 -11.97 -0.95
C PRO A 183 -4.69 -12.38 -2.42
N TYR A 184 -5.42 -11.75 -3.31
CA TYR A 184 -5.19 -11.91 -4.74
C TYR A 184 -3.76 -11.46 -5.08
N ARG A 185 -3.07 -12.24 -5.93
CA ARG A 185 -1.73 -11.95 -6.44
C ARG A 185 -1.70 -12.20 -7.94
N GLU A 186 -1.39 -11.17 -8.71
CA GLU A 186 -1.25 -11.29 -10.16
C GLU A 186 -0.11 -12.26 -10.51
N MET A 187 -0.42 -13.27 -11.33
CA MET A 187 0.57 -14.28 -11.74
C MET A 187 1.41 -13.74 -12.91
N LYS A 188 2.63 -13.25 -12.62
CA LYS A 188 3.57 -12.85 -13.68
C LYS A 188 4.05 -14.07 -14.47
N LYS A 189 3.94 -14.01 -15.81
CA LYS A 189 4.43 -15.07 -16.71
C LYS A 189 5.90 -15.41 -16.41
N GLY A 190 6.19 -16.69 -16.18
CA GLY A 190 7.54 -17.19 -15.89
C GLY A 190 7.91 -17.30 -14.41
N THR A 191 7.02 -16.90 -13.49
CA THR A 191 7.25 -17.04 -12.04
C THR A 191 6.68 -18.37 -11.53
N HIS A 192 7.50 -19.21 -10.91
CA HIS A 192 7.01 -20.44 -10.27
C HIS A 192 6.27 -20.10 -8.98
N ILE A 193 4.95 -20.23 -8.98
CA ILE A 193 4.10 -20.04 -7.81
C ILE A 193 3.77 -21.42 -7.21
N PRO A 194 3.98 -21.63 -5.89
CA PRO A 194 3.61 -22.87 -5.22
C PRO A 194 2.13 -23.22 -5.45
N ASP A 195 1.80 -24.50 -5.63
CA ASP A 195 0.41 -24.91 -5.86
C ASP A 195 -0.52 -24.56 -4.68
N SER A 196 0.02 -24.42 -3.48
CA SER A 196 -0.71 -23.90 -2.31
C SER A 196 -1.19 -22.46 -2.48
N GLU A 197 -0.48 -21.62 -3.25
CA GLU A 197 -0.90 -20.25 -3.52
C GLU A 197 -1.97 -20.18 -4.61
N LYS A 198 -1.93 -21.10 -5.59
CA LYS A 198 -2.95 -21.18 -6.66
C LYS A 198 -4.30 -21.66 -6.14
N LYS A 199 -4.31 -22.47 -5.08
CA LYS A 199 -5.52 -23.02 -4.46
C LYS A 199 -6.26 -22.03 -3.55
N LYS A 200 -5.66 -20.87 -3.26
CA LYS A 200 -6.28 -19.85 -2.39
C LYS A 200 -7.57 -19.32 -2.99
N LEU A 201 -8.59 -19.17 -2.15
CA LEU A 201 -9.91 -18.66 -2.52
C LEU A 201 -9.83 -17.40 -3.40
N ALA A 202 -9.04 -16.40 -3.02
CA ALA A 202 -8.94 -15.14 -3.75
C ALA A 202 -8.50 -15.28 -5.22
N GLN A 203 -7.73 -16.33 -5.55
CA GLN A 203 -7.29 -16.60 -6.92
C GLN A 203 -8.39 -17.22 -7.78
N ASN A 204 -9.38 -17.87 -7.15
CA ASN A 204 -10.46 -18.57 -7.82
C ASN A 204 -11.75 -17.75 -7.93
N ILE A 205 -11.77 -16.53 -7.38
CA ILE A 205 -12.84 -15.57 -7.64
C ILE A 205 -12.57 -14.92 -9.00
N THR A 206 -13.51 -15.05 -9.91
CA THR A 206 -13.44 -14.47 -11.25
C THR A 206 -14.65 -13.58 -11.53
N PHE A 207 -14.58 -12.83 -12.63
CA PHE A 207 -15.58 -11.84 -13.00
C PHE A 207 -15.96 -11.99 -14.46
N GLU A 208 -17.24 -11.81 -14.76
CA GLU A 208 -17.72 -11.56 -16.10
C GLU A 208 -18.07 -10.07 -16.26
N TYR A 209 -17.62 -9.48 -17.36
CA TYR A 209 -17.93 -8.10 -17.71
C TYR A 209 -18.57 -8.05 -19.09
N HIS A 210 -19.77 -7.49 -19.16
CA HIS A 210 -20.48 -7.19 -20.39
C HIS A 210 -20.30 -5.71 -20.71
N SER A 211 -19.59 -5.40 -21.78
CA SER A 211 -19.35 -4.04 -22.27
C SER A 211 -20.62 -3.44 -22.90
N THR A 212 -20.68 -2.11 -22.97
CA THR A 212 -21.70 -1.37 -23.73
C THR A 212 -21.72 -1.74 -25.22
N ASP A 213 -20.57 -2.14 -25.76
CA ASP A 213 -20.41 -2.51 -27.17
C ASP A 213 -20.88 -3.95 -27.46
N GLY A 214 -21.42 -4.64 -26.44
CA GLY A 214 -21.91 -6.01 -26.54
C GLY A 214 -20.80 -7.08 -26.44
N GLU A 215 -19.54 -6.67 -26.25
CA GLU A 215 -18.46 -7.61 -25.94
C GLU A 215 -18.64 -8.22 -24.55
N GLN A 216 -18.54 -9.55 -24.48
CA GLN A 216 -18.55 -10.28 -23.23
C GLN A 216 -17.14 -10.77 -22.91
N HIS A 217 -16.64 -10.37 -21.75
CA HIS A 217 -15.40 -10.88 -21.20
C HIS A 217 -15.72 -11.79 -20.03
N LYS A 218 -15.16 -13.00 -20.04
CA LYS A 218 -15.34 -14.01 -19.00
C LYS A 218 -14.01 -14.32 -18.33
N ASP A 219 -14.10 -14.95 -17.16
CA ASP A 219 -12.95 -15.46 -16.40
C ASP A 219 -11.89 -14.39 -16.10
N LEU A 220 -12.33 -13.15 -15.92
CA LEU A 220 -11.44 -12.05 -15.55
C LEU A 220 -11.08 -12.18 -14.08
N HIS A 221 -9.80 -12.05 -13.73
CA HIS A 221 -9.45 -11.80 -12.35
C HIS A 221 -9.70 -10.32 -12.00
N ILE A 222 -9.64 -10.00 -10.71
CA ILE A 222 -9.97 -8.65 -10.22
C ILE A 222 -9.11 -7.54 -10.86
N ILE A 223 -7.82 -7.79 -11.10
CA ILE A 223 -6.93 -6.83 -11.77
C ILE A 223 -7.27 -6.69 -13.26
N ASP A 224 -7.67 -7.77 -13.93
CA ASP A 224 -8.05 -7.72 -15.35
C ASP A 224 -9.39 -6.99 -15.53
N LEU A 225 -10.34 -7.21 -14.61
CA LEU A 225 -11.56 -6.41 -14.55
C LEU A 225 -11.21 -4.92 -14.36
N MET A 226 -10.39 -4.60 -13.37
CA MET A 226 -9.97 -3.22 -13.10
C MET A 226 -9.34 -2.54 -14.31
N LYS A 227 -8.37 -3.19 -14.98
CA LYS A 227 -7.75 -2.69 -16.21
C LYS A 227 -8.78 -2.37 -17.29
N ARG A 228 -9.72 -3.29 -17.54
CA ARG A 228 -10.77 -3.09 -18.55
C ARG A 228 -11.69 -1.93 -18.20
N LEU A 229 -12.06 -1.79 -16.92
CA LEU A 229 -12.91 -0.69 -16.49
C LEU A 229 -12.20 0.66 -16.62
N VAL A 230 -10.92 0.74 -16.27
CA VAL A 230 -10.10 1.94 -16.50
C VAL A 230 -10.00 2.26 -17.99
N ASP A 231 -9.62 1.28 -18.81
CA ASP A 231 -9.48 1.43 -20.27
C ASP A 231 -10.80 1.92 -20.92
N SER A 232 -11.95 1.56 -20.36
CA SER A 232 -13.26 2.00 -20.85
C SER A 232 -13.62 3.45 -20.49
N CYS A 233 -12.98 4.04 -19.48
CA CYS A 233 -13.30 5.39 -18.98
C CYS A 233 -12.17 6.41 -19.13
N THR A 234 -10.98 5.99 -19.58
CA THR A 234 -9.86 6.89 -19.84
C THR A 234 -9.49 6.91 -21.33
N GLU A 235 -9.40 8.10 -21.91
CA GLU A 235 -8.86 8.28 -23.28
C GLU A 235 -7.37 7.92 -23.38
N GLU A 236 -6.67 7.92 -22.24
CA GLU A 236 -5.29 7.44 -22.12
C GLU A 236 -5.24 5.91 -22.21
N LYS A 237 -4.94 5.37 -23.39
CA LYS A 237 -4.56 3.94 -23.55
C LYS A 237 -3.19 3.70 -22.89
N ASN A 238 -3.17 3.59 -21.57
CA ASN A 238 -1.95 3.37 -20.81
C ASN A 238 -1.64 1.88 -20.67
N SER A 239 -0.96 1.32 -21.68
CA SER A 239 -0.65 -0.12 -21.76
C SER A 239 0.34 -0.66 -20.72
N CYS A 240 0.68 0.08 -19.66
CA CYS A 240 1.80 -0.25 -18.76
C CYS A 240 1.55 0.08 -17.26
N LEU A 241 0.36 0.54 -16.86
CA LEU A 241 0.14 0.90 -15.45
C LEU A 241 -0.15 -0.35 -14.61
N ALA A 242 0.64 -0.51 -13.55
CA ALA A 242 0.47 -1.58 -12.58
C ALA A 242 -0.54 -1.14 -11.52
N TYR A 243 -1.66 -1.87 -11.43
CA TYR A 243 -2.64 -1.71 -10.36
C TYR A 243 -2.32 -2.68 -9.23
N GLU A 244 -2.27 -2.18 -8.00
CA GLU A 244 -2.09 -3.03 -6.82
C GLU A 244 -3.27 -2.90 -5.88
N LEU A 245 -3.99 -4.00 -5.65
CA LEU A 245 -5.10 -4.06 -4.71
C LEU A 245 -4.55 -4.05 -3.27
N ARG A 246 -4.81 -2.98 -2.52
CA ARG A 246 -4.26 -2.78 -1.17
C ARG A 246 -5.27 -3.04 -0.07
N SER A 247 -6.52 -2.66 -0.26
CA SER A 247 -7.46 -2.49 0.85
C SER A 247 -8.90 -2.52 0.36
N GLY A 248 -9.86 -2.58 1.29
CA GLY A 248 -11.27 -2.43 0.98
C GLY A 248 -12.05 -1.68 2.07
N THR A 249 -13.15 -1.06 1.65
CA THR A 249 -14.14 -0.43 2.50
C THR A 249 -15.47 -1.14 2.32
N ILE A 250 -16.08 -1.58 3.42
CA ILE A 250 -17.38 -2.22 3.45
C ILE A 250 -18.33 -1.30 4.18
N GLN A 251 -19.45 -0.97 3.54
CA GLN A 251 -20.51 -0.18 4.14
C GLN A 251 -21.80 -0.99 4.14
N LEU A 252 -22.37 -1.20 5.32
CA LEU A 252 -23.63 -1.90 5.55
C LEU A 252 -24.63 -0.91 6.16
N LEU A 253 -25.79 -0.74 5.52
CA LEU A 253 -26.91 -0.03 6.13
C LEU A 253 -27.94 -1.05 6.63
N LEU A 254 -28.20 -1.03 7.93
CA LEU A 254 -29.17 -1.89 8.60
C LEU A 254 -30.51 -1.19 8.86
N GLY A 255 -30.84 -0.14 8.09
CA GLY A 255 -32.09 0.62 8.22
C GLY A 255 -32.99 0.60 6.99
N ASN A 256 -34.28 0.80 7.22
CA ASN A 256 -35.37 0.98 6.26
C ASN A 256 -35.67 -0.20 5.31
N THR A 257 -35.69 -1.43 5.82
CA THR A 257 -36.70 -2.38 5.33
C THR A 257 -37.79 -2.51 6.39
N SER A 258 -39.05 -2.49 5.98
CA SER A 258 -40.21 -2.80 6.83
C SER A 258 -40.22 -4.25 7.33
N ASP A 259 -39.12 -4.97 7.13
CA ASP A 259 -38.95 -6.37 7.44
C ASP A 259 -38.51 -6.49 8.89
N SER A 260 -39.28 -7.24 9.68
CA SER A 260 -38.98 -7.51 11.09
C SER A 260 -37.56 -8.03 11.30
N GLU A 261 -37.00 -8.74 10.31
CA GLU A 261 -35.65 -9.31 10.36
C GLU A 261 -34.52 -8.27 10.41
N SER A 262 -34.66 -7.14 9.72
CA SER A 262 -33.65 -6.07 9.74
C SER A 262 -33.63 -5.34 11.07
N PHE A 263 -34.82 -5.13 11.65
CA PHE A 263 -34.97 -4.52 12.98
C PHE A 263 -34.32 -5.38 14.07
N ASP A 264 -34.54 -6.71 14.04
CA ASP A 264 -33.93 -7.64 14.99
C ASP A 264 -32.41 -7.66 14.87
N THR A 265 -31.87 -7.73 13.65
CA THR A 265 -30.42 -7.70 13.39
C THR A 265 -29.77 -6.44 13.95
N LYS A 266 -30.38 -5.27 13.69
CA LYS A 266 -29.92 -3.98 14.21
C LYS A 266 -29.87 -3.99 15.74
N LYS A 267 -30.96 -4.44 16.38
CA LYS A 267 -31.06 -4.46 17.85
C LYS A 267 -29.95 -5.32 18.45
N LEU A 268 -29.75 -6.52 17.92
CA LEU A 268 -28.71 -7.45 18.36
C LEU A 268 -27.32 -6.84 18.31
N LEU A 269 -26.94 -6.22 17.18
CA LEU A 269 -25.63 -5.58 17.03
C LEU A 269 -25.42 -4.47 18.07
N TRP A 270 -26.40 -3.58 18.25
CA TRP A 270 -26.24 -2.47 19.18
C TRP A 270 -26.28 -2.90 20.65
N ASP A 271 -27.01 -3.98 20.98
CA ASP A 271 -26.93 -4.60 22.31
C ASP A 271 -25.52 -5.16 22.57
N ALA A 272 -24.90 -5.82 21.59
CA ALA A 272 -23.53 -6.32 21.69
C ALA A 272 -22.48 -5.20 21.82
N ILE A 273 -22.63 -4.09 21.09
CA ILE A 273 -21.75 -2.92 21.21
C ILE A 273 -21.88 -2.28 22.61
N ARG A 274 -23.11 -2.15 23.12
CA ARG A 274 -23.37 -1.61 24.47
C ARG A 274 -22.82 -2.51 25.58
N ALA A 275 -22.92 -3.83 25.41
CA ALA A 275 -22.36 -4.81 26.34
C ALA A 275 -20.88 -4.55 26.68
N ARG A 276 -20.08 -4.15 25.67
CA ARG A 276 -18.68 -3.77 25.87
C ARG A 276 -18.51 -2.41 26.55
N THR A 277 -19.34 -1.44 26.18
CA THR A 277 -19.24 -0.06 26.67
C THR A 277 -19.47 0.04 28.19
N GLU A 278 -20.40 -0.76 28.73
CA GLU A 278 -20.76 -0.76 30.15
C GLU A 278 -19.74 -1.48 31.06
N GLN A 279 -18.86 -2.32 30.48
CA GLN A 279 -17.74 -2.94 31.19
C GLN A 279 -16.57 -1.97 31.44
N ILE A 280 -16.50 -0.83 30.73
CA ILE A 280 -15.41 0.15 30.90
C ILE A 280 -15.62 0.89 32.24
N PRO A 281 -14.70 0.76 33.22
CA PRO A 281 -14.87 1.35 34.55
C PRO A 281 -14.91 2.88 34.45
N GLY A 282 -16.08 3.48 34.74
CA GLY A 282 -16.32 4.92 34.68
C GLY A 282 -17.68 5.31 34.08
N ASN A 283 -18.33 4.41 33.33
CA ASN A 283 -19.54 4.74 32.56
C ASN A 283 -20.84 4.11 33.08
N ARG A 284 -20.86 3.55 34.31
CA ARG A 284 -22.09 3.05 34.94
C ARG A 284 -23.02 4.21 35.30
N GLN A 285 -23.86 4.66 34.37
CA GLN A 285 -25.04 5.42 34.73
C GLN A 285 -26.02 4.49 35.45
N THR A 286 -26.18 4.73 36.74
CA THR A 286 -27.22 4.13 37.57
C THR A 286 -28.56 4.76 37.18
N GLY A 287 -29.38 4.05 36.39
CA GLY A 287 -30.71 4.56 36.09
C GLY A 287 -31.54 3.72 35.12
N GLY A 288 -32.45 2.91 35.67
CA GLY A 288 -33.67 2.44 35.00
C GLY A 288 -33.71 0.94 34.70
N ASP A 289 -34.92 0.39 34.77
CA ASP A 289 -35.40 -0.99 34.53
C ASP A 289 -35.01 -1.65 33.18
N ARG A 290 -33.95 -1.19 32.51
CA ARG A 290 -33.45 -1.81 31.28
C ARG A 290 -32.57 -3.00 31.62
N ALA A 291 -32.82 -4.13 30.95
CA ALA A 291 -31.97 -5.31 31.02
C ALA A 291 -30.52 -4.93 30.68
N ASP A 292 -29.57 -5.44 31.45
CA ASP A 292 -28.13 -5.28 31.23
C ASP A 292 -27.77 -5.76 29.80
N PRO A 293 -27.29 -4.89 28.90
CA PRO A 293 -26.94 -5.26 27.52
C PRO A 293 -25.90 -6.40 27.45
N HIS A 294 -25.04 -6.52 28.46
CA HIS A 294 -24.08 -7.60 28.57
C HIS A 294 -24.77 -8.94 28.87
N GLU A 295 -25.70 -8.95 29.83
CA GLU A 295 -26.51 -10.13 30.13
C GLU A 295 -27.44 -10.49 28.96
N ALA A 296 -28.04 -9.50 28.30
CA ALA A 296 -28.89 -9.70 27.13
C ALA A 296 -28.13 -10.33 25.95
N THR A 297 -26.92 -9.84 25.66
CA THR A 297 -26.06 -10.41 24.61
C THR A 297 -25.60 -11.82 24.99
N ARG A 298 -25.26 -12.05 26.26
CA ARG A 298 -24.91 -13.38 26.77
C ARG A 298 -26.08 -14.36 26.65
N GLU A 299 -27.28 -13.93 26.98
CA GLU A 299 -28.49 -14.74 26.84
C GLU A 299 -28.70 -15.13 25.37
N VAL A 300 -28.59 -14.18 24.43
CA VAL A 300 -28.65 -14.46 22.99
C VAL A 300 -27.60 -15.51 22.58
N MET A 301 -26.36 -15.39 23.06
CA MET A 301 -25.28 -16.33 22.70
C MET A 301 -25.47 -17.74 23.30
N THR A 302 -26.29 -17.89 24.34
CA THR A 302 -26.60 -19.20 24.94
C THR A 302 -27.77 -19.94 24.28
N ARG A 303 -28.64 -19.22 23.56
CA ARG A 303 -29.84 -19.80 22.91
C ARG A 303 -29.51 -20.66 21.68
N ASN A 304 -28.34 -20.46 21.06
CA ASN A 304 -27.91 -21.15 19.83
C ASN A 304 -28.97 -21.13 18.71
N ASP A 305 -29.64 -19.99 18.56
CA ASP A 305 -30.71 -19.78 17.58
C ASP A 305 -30.23 -18.91 16.40
N ARG A 306 -31.17 -18.43 15.57
CA ARG A 306 -30.85 -17.53 14.45
C ARG A 306 -30.19 -16.23 14.92
N SER A 307 -30.53 -15.73 16.10
CA SER A 307 -29.99 -14.48 16.66
C SER A 307 -28.50 -14.65 17.00
N THR A 308 -28.13 -15.80 17.59
CA THR A 308 -26.73 -16.18 17.82
C THR A 308 -25.95 -16.18 16.50
N ARG A 309 -26.48 -16.87 15.47
CA ARG A 309 -25.84 -16.95 14.15
C ARG A 309 -25.73 -15.60 13.46
N THR A 310 -26.69 -14.70 13.68
CA THR A 310 -26.68 -13.35 13.11
C THR A 310 -25.53 -12.53 13.67
N LEU A 311 -25.31 -12.56 15.00
CA LEU A 311 -24.17 -11.90 15.64
C LEU A 311 -22.84 -12.51 15.21
N GLN A 312 -22.77 -13.83 15.15
CA GLN A 312 -21.63 -14.57 14.63
C GLN A 312 -21.31 -14.17 13.18
N ALA A 313 -22.29 -14.15 12.28
CA ALA A 313 -22.11 -13.72 10.90
C ALA A 313 -21.60 -12.27 10.77
N LEU A 314 -22.14 -11.34 11.57
CA LEU A 314 -21.65 -9.95 11.61
C LEU A 314 -20.20 -9.87 12.13
N SER A 315 -19.84 -10.69 13.12
CA SER A 315 -18.46 -10.82 13.62
C SER A 315 -17.53 -11.38 12.54
N GLY A 316 -18.00 -12.40 11.82
CA GLY A 316 -17.31 -12.98 10.66
C GLY A 316 -17.00 -11.94 9.59
N ILE A 317 -17.93 -11.05 9.26
CA ILE A 317 -17.70 -9.92 8.36
C ILE A 317 -16.68 -8.93 8.97
N ALA A 318 -16.81 -8.61 10.26
CA ALA A 318 -15.94 -7.65 10.95
C ALA A 318 -14.47 -8.09 11.03
N ILE A 319 -14.20 -9.40 11.10
CA ILE A 319 -12.85 -9.96 11.19
C ILE A 319 -12.39 -10.60 9.87
N GLY A 320 -13.31 -10.86 8.94
CA GLY A 320 -13.03 -11.52 7.66
C GLY A 320 -12.61 -12.98 7.86
N ILE A 321 -13.45 -13.77 8.53
CA ILE A 321 -13.22 -15.20 8.84
C ILE A 321 -14.45 -16.03 8.46
N PHE A 322 -14.28 -17.31 8.15
CA PHE A 322 -15.38 -18.22 7.79
C PHE A 322 -15.83 -19.14 8.93
N ASP A 323 -15.01 -19.34 9.95
CA ASP A 323 -15.32 -20.11 11.17
C ASP A 323 -16.13 -19.34 12.21
N PHE A 324 -16.80 -18.25 11.84
CA PHE A 324 -17.55 -17.41 12.77
C PHE A 324 -18.65 -18.16 13.55
N ASP A 325 -19.12 -19.30 13.04
CA ASP A 325 -20.06 -20.19 13.72
C ASP A 325 -19.55 -20.69 15.09
N GLU A 326 -18.23 -20.72 15.26
CA GLU A 326 -17.56 -21.17 16.49
C GLU A 326 -17.24 -20.00 17.44
N THR A 327 -17.50 -18.75 17.03
CA THR A 327 -17.20 -17.55 17.83
C THR A 327 -18.05 -17.51 19.09
N ASP A 328 -17.38 -17.39 20.24
CA ASP A 328 -18.03 -17.36 21.54
C ASP A 328 -18.45 -15.94 21.98
N PHE A 329 -19.13 -15.84 23.12
CA PHE A 329 -19.62 -14.56 23.64
C PHE A 329 -18.50 -13.54 23.89
N GLU A 330 -17.37 -13.95 24.47
CA GLU A 330 -16.28 -13.03 24.82
C GLU A 330 -15.64 -12.49 23.53
N GLU A 331 -15.45 -13.35 22.53
CA GLU A 331 -14.97 -12.95 21.21
C GLU A 331 -15.93 -11.99 20.49
N ILE A 332 -17.25 -12.22 20.58
CA ILE A 332 -18.26 -11.28 20.04
C ILE A 332 -18.14 -9.91 20.70
N VAL A 333 -18.08 -9.85 22.02
CA VAL A 333 -18.00 -8.60 22.78
C VAL A 333 -16.68 -7.86 22.49
N ASP A 334 -15.56 -8.57 22.38
CA ASP A 334 -14.28 -7.98 21.99
C ASP A 334 -14.28 -7.52 20.52
N THR A 335 -15.01 -8.20 19.64
CA THR A 335 -15.13 -7.83 18.23
C THR A 335 -15.91 -6.53 18.05
N PHE A 336 -16.97 -6.31 18.83
CA PHE A 336 -17.83 -5.14 18.72
C PHE A 336 -17.42 -3.98 19.64
N GLU A 337 -16.11 -3.83 19.89
CA GLU A 337 -15.54 -2.63 20.53
C GLU A 337 -15.96 -1.35 19.76
N PRO A 338 -16.67 -0.40 20.38
CA PRO A 338 -17.15 0.80 19.71
C PRO A 338 -16.01 1.72 19.29
N SER A 339 -16.08 2.27 18.08
CA SER A 339 -15.20 3.39 17.65
C SER A 339 -15.70 4.76 18.10
N PHE A 340 -17.00 4.90 18.39
CA PHE A 340 -17.64 6.13 18.87
C PHE A 340 -18.51 5.86 20.09
N GLU A 341 -18.55 6.81 21.02
CA GLU A 341 -19.39 6.72 22.23
C GLU A 341 -20.89 6.83 21.93
N ASP A 342 -21.26 7.46 20.79
CA ASP A 342 -22.65 7.74 20.45
C ASP A 342 -23.44 6.53 19.93
N GLY A 343 -22.77 5.43 19.57
CA GLY A 343 -23.39 4.20 19.07
C GLY A 343 -24.28 4.42 17.85
N SER A 344 -24.05 5.47 17.06
CA SER A 344 -24.84 5.79 15.87
C SER A 344 -24.32 5.05 14.62
N VAL A 345 -23.00 4.87 14.57
CA VAL A 345 -22.26 4.16 13.52
C VAL A 345 -21.20 3.27 14.17
N PHE A 346 -21.18 2.01 13.76
CA PHE A 346 -20.11 1.10 14.10
C PHE A 346 -19.05 1.17 13.01
N LEU A 347 -17.91 1.79 13.33
CA LEU A 347 -16.70 1.72 12.50
C LEU A 347 -15.72 0.72 13.09
N LYS A 348 -15.06 -0.07 12.25
CA LYS A 348 -13.97 -0.95 12.68
C LYS A 348 -12.92 -1.04 11.58
N PHE A 349 -11.66 -0.88 11.97
CA PHE A 349 -10.55 -1.33 11.15
C PHE A 349 -10.13 -2.73 11.57
N ASN A 350 -10.12 -3.65 10.60
CA ASN A 350 -9.52 -4.96 10.75
C ASN A 350 -8.55 -5.19 9.60
N ARG A 351 -7.25 -5.26 9.92
CA ARG A 351 -6.16 -5.28 8.92
C ARG A 351 -6.40 -4.21 7.85
N CYS A 352 -6.45 -4.58 6.58
CA CYS A 352 -6.69 -3.66 5.47
C CYS A 352 -8.18 -3.45 5.12
N THR A 353 -9.12 -3.77 6.01
CA THR A 353 -10.56 -3.52 5.83
C THR A 353 -11.04 -2.39 6.72
N LEU A 354 -11.72 -1.40 6.15
CA LEU A 354 -12.59 -0.47 6.88
C LEU A 354 -14.02 -0.99 6.80
N LEU A 355 -14.61 -1.37 7.94
CA LEU A 355 -16.03 -1.72 8.04
C LEU A 355 -16.81 -0.56 8.65
N SER A 356 -17.91 -0.20 8.02
CA SER A 356 -18.92 0.72 8.53
C SER A 356 -20.28 0.05 8.54
N ILE A 357 -20.90 -0.01 9.72
CA ILE A 357 -22.29 -0.43 9.88
C ILE A 357 -23.07 0.73 10.49
N ALA A 358 -24.10 1.20 9.79
CA ALA A 358 -24.95 2.30 10.23
C ALA A 358 -26.43 1.95 10.05
N GLU A 359 -27.31 2.68 10.74
CA GLU A 359 -28.75 2.62 10.45
C GLU A 359 -29.06 3.26 9.10
N GLY A 360 -28.52 4.45 8.86
CA GLY A 360 -28.65 5.15 7.60
C GLY A 360 -27.45 6.05 7.37
N ASP A 361 -27.21 6.40 6.12
CA ASP A 361 -26.18 7.35 5.73
C ASP A 361 -26.73 8.22 4.60
N ARG A 362 -27.03 9.47 4.94
CA ARG A 362 -27.56 10.46 3.99
C ARG A 362 -26.62 10.71 2.81
N ALA A 363 -25.31 10.68 3.05
CA ALA A 363 -24.34 10.87 1.99
C ALA A 363 -24.39 9.70 1.01
N LEU A 364 -24.39 8.45 1.53
CA LEU A 364 -24.57 7.26 0.71
C LEU A 364 -25.89 7.29 -0.04
N GLU A 365 -27.03 7.61 0.60
CA GLU A 365 -28.33 7.70 -0.07
C GLU A 365 -28.30 8.66 -1.25
N THR A 366 -27.63 9.80 -1.09
CA THR A 366 -27.49 10.83 -2.14
C THR A 366 -26.60 10.36 -3.29
N CYS A 367 -25.52 9.64 -2.99
CA CYS A 367 -24.50 9.27 -3.98
C CYS A 367 -24.47 7.78 -4.35
N ARG A 368 -25.43 6.96 -3.91
CA ARG A 368 -25.42 5.50 -4.15
C ARG A 368 -25.37 5.17 -5.64
N GLN A 369 -26.09 5.94 -6.45
CA GLN A 369 -26.16 5.74 -7.90
C GLN A 369 -24.96 6.29 -8.68
N THR A 370 -24.04 7.00 -8.03
CA THR A 370 -22.86 7.60 -8.67
C THR A 370 -21.55 7.07 -8.08
N LEU A 371 -21.44 7.05 -6.76
CA LEU A 371 -20.24 6.59 -6.05
C LEU A 371 -20.37 5.15 -5.57
N GLY A 372 -21.58 4.69 -5.24
CA GLY A 372 -21.85 3.35 -4.69
C GLY A 372 -21.48 3.19 -3.22
N VAL A 373 -20.71 4.10 -2.65
CA VAL A 373 -20.21 4.07 -1.25
C VAL A 373 -20.07 5.52 -0.75
N SER A 374 -20.14 5.71 0.57
CA SER A 374 -20.04 7.02 1.19
C SER A 374 -18.65 7.66 0.98
N PRO A 375 -18.57 8.90 0.47
CA PRO A 375 -17.31 9.61 0.25
C PRO A 375 -16.60 9.95 1.56
N TYR A 376 -17.36 10.13 2.65
CA TYR A 376 -16.88 10.34 4.00
C TYR A 376 -16.13 9.11 4.58
N LEU A 377 -16.30 7.92 3.98
CA LEU A 377 -15.49 6.74 4.30
C LEU A 377 -14.30 6.61 3.34
N VAL A 378 -14.55 6.79 2.05
CA VAL A 378 -13.57 6.50 1.01
C VAL A 378 -12.43 7.50 0.96
N ILE A 379 -12.69 8.81 1.13
CA ILE A 379 -11.64 9.83 1.07
C ILE A 379 -10.69 9.69 2.27
N PRO A 380 -11.15 9.59 3.53
CA PRO A 380 -10.25 9.32 4.66
C PRO A 380 -9.46 8.03 4.50
N HIS A 381 -10.09 6.96 4.00
CA HIS A 381 -9.38 5.71 3.77
C HIS A 381 -8.33 5.83 2.66
N ALA A 382 -8.59 6.60 1.60
CA ALA A 382 -7.59 6.92 0.58
C ALA A 382 -6.39 7.65 1.17
N VAL A 383 -6.58 8.61 2.07
CA VAL A 383 -5.45 9.33 2.70
C VAL A 383 -4.59 8.37 3.55
N LEU A 384 -5.22 7.41 4.26
CA LEU A 384 -4.48 6.37 4.98
C LEU A 384 -3.63 5.51 4.04
N ILE A 385 -4.23 5.00 2.98
CA ILE A 385 -3.54 4.15 1.99
C ILE A 385 -2.40 4.94 1.32
N HIS A 386 -2.64 6.20 0.94
CA HIS A 386 -1.61 7.08 0.37
C HIS A 386 -0.39 7.22 1.29
N ASN A 387 -0.61 7.50 2.57
CA ASN A 387 0.47 7.65 3.53
C ASN A 387 1.23 6.32 3.74
N GLU A 388 0.54 5.18 3.73
CA GLU A 388 1.16 3.86 3.80
C GLU A 388 2.04 3.56 2.58
N GLU A 389 1.58 3.91 1.37
CA GLU A 389 2.37 3.77 0.15
C GLU A 389 3.63 4.63 0.21
N LEU A 390 3.54 5.89 0.66
CA LEU A 390 4.71 6.76 0.82
C LEU A 390 5.74 6.16 1.77
N VAL A 391 5.31 5.59 2.89
CA VAL A 391 6.20 4.90 3.84
C VAL A 391 6.85 3.68 3.20
N GLN A 392 6.10 2.89 2.42
CA GLN A 392 6.63 1.74 1.71
C GLN A 392 7.63 2.14 0.60
N MET A 393 7.35 3.23 -0.12
CA MET A 393 8.26 3.79 -1.12
C MET A 393 9.55 4.31 -0.47
N ALA A 394 9.45 4.98 0.67
CA ALA A 394 10.61 5.43 1.45
C ALA A 394 11.46 4.24 1.93
N GLU A 395 10.81 3.21 2.49
CA GLU A 395 11.49 1.97 2.91
C GLU A 395 12.23 1.31 1.74
N ALA A 396 11.60 1.20 0.57
CA ALA A 396 12.24 0.65 -0.63
C ALA A 396 13.46 1.47 -1.08
N GLN A 397 13.43 2.80 -0.97
CA GLN A 397 14.60 3.63 -1.25
C GLN A 397 15.73 3.40 -0.25
N ILE A 398 15.40 3.27 1.05
CA ILE A 398 16.38 3.01 2.12
C ILE A 398 17.03 1.65 1.94
N GLU A 399 16.25 0.59 1.69
CA GLU A 399 16.79 -0.76 1.48
C GLU A 399 17.68 -0.83 0.24
N ALA A 400 17.27 -0.18 -0.86
CA ALA A 400 18.11 -0.07 -2.05
C ALA A 400 19.39 0.75 -1.80
N LEU A 401 19.38 1.68 -0.84
CA LEU A 401 20.58 2.42 -0.43
C LEU A 401 21.50 1.53 0.42
N ARG A 402 20.95 0.80 1.39
CA ARG A 402 21.70 -0.16 2.22
C ARG A 402 22.37 -1.23 1.37
N GLU A 403 21.66 -1.84 0.43
CA GLU A 403 22.21 -2.85 -0.48
C GLU A 403 23.39 -2.30 -1.30
N LYS A 404 23.31 -1.03 -1.72
CA LYS A 404 24.42 -0.37 -2.42
C LYS A 404 25.60 -0.12 -1.49
N LEU A 405 25.34 0.35 -0.27
CA LEU A 405 26.35 0.63 0.72
C LEU A 405 27.19 -0.62 1.03
N ASP A 406 26.52 -1.77 1.17
CA ASP A 406 27.17 -3.06 1.41
C ASP A 406 28.00 -3.56 0.22
N LYS A 407 27.56 -3.29 -1.02
CA LYS A 407 28.22 -3.78 -2.25
C LYS A 407 29.42 -2.95 -2.69
N TYR A 408 29.48 -1.66 -2.38
CA TYR A 408 30.55 -0.79 -2.87
C TYR A 408 31.78 -0.79 -1.95
N TRP A 409 32.95 -1.05 -2.53
CA TRP A 409 34.22 -0.70 -1.91
C TRP A 409 34.38 0.84 -1.86
N GLN A 410 35.06 1.33 -0.82
CA GLN A 410 35.00 2.74 -0.38
C GLN A 410 35.21 3.80 -1.49
N LEU A 411 36.15 3.63 -2.43
CA LEU A 411 36.35 4.65 -3.48
C LEU A 411 35.20 4.71 -4.49
N ARG A 412 34.53 3.59 -4.79
CA ARG A 412 33.40 3.58 -5.74
C ARG A 412 32.15 4.22 -5.13
N LEU A 413 32.05 4.16 -3.80
CA LEU A 413 31.03 4.86 -3.02
C LEU A 413 31.27 6.38 -3.06
N LEU A 414 32.52 6.84 -2.89
CA LEU A 414 32.89 8.26 -2.96
C LEU A 414 32.56 8.91 -4.31
N LEU A 415 32.61 8.14 -5.40
CA LEU A 415 32.30 8.59 -6.76
C LEU A 415 30.79 8.64 -7.06
N LYS A 416 29.95 7.93 -6.27
CA LYS A 416 28.50 7.83 -6.48
C LYS A 416 27.67 8.54 -5.41
N MET A 417 28.26 9.48 -4.66
CA MET A 417 27.58 10.20 -3.58
C MET A 417 26.28 10.88 -4.02
N ARG A 418 26.26 11.45 -5.23
CA ARG A 418 25.06 12.12 -5.78
C ARG A 418 23.86 11.16 -5.90
N ASP A 419 24.10 9.89 -6.21
CA ASP A 419 23.04 8.88 -6.30
C ASP A 419 22.52 8.47 -4.92
N LEU A 420 23.38 8.51 -3.90
CA LEU A 420 23.01 8.21 -2.51
C LEU A 420 22.19 9.35 -1.92
N GLU A 421 22.65 10.59 -2.10
CA GLU A 421 21.92 11.81 -1.72
C GLU A 421 20.56 11.88 -2.38
N ALA A 422 20.50 11.70 -3.71
CA ALA A 422 19.22 11.74 -4.43
C ALA A 422 18.20 10.73 -3.88
N ARG A 423 18.65 9.52 -3.49
CA ARG A 423 17.79 8.49 -2.90
C ARG A 423 17.38 8.80 -1.48
N HIS A 424 18.31 9.30 -0.66
CA HIS A 424 18.02 9.79 0.69
C HIS A 424 16.99 10.92 0.62
N ASP A 425 17.20 11.91 -0.24
CA ASP A 425 16.33 13.07 -0.40
C ASP A 425 14.95 12.66 -0.91
N THR A 426 14.89 11.68 -1.82
CA THR A 426 13.61 11.09 -2.26
C THR A 426 12.88 10.41 -1.10
N ALA A 427 13.57 9.61 -0.28
CA ALA A 427 12.97 8.97 0.89
C ALA A 427 12.49 10.01 1.92
N TYR A 428 13.29 11.06 2.13
CA TYR A 428 12.95 12.19 2.98
C TYR A 428 11.72 12.94 2.47
N GLU A 429 11.64 13.21 1.16
CA GLU A 429 10.48 13.85 0.52
C GLU A 429 9.20 13.05 0.78
N TYR A 430 9.23 11.73 0.61
CA TYR A 430 8.08 10.86 0.87
C TYR A 430 7.60 10.94 2.32
N LEU A 431 8.50 10.89 3.30
CA LEU A 431 8.12 10.88 4.72
C LEU A 431 7.72 12.25 5.28
N HIS A 432 8.34 13.33 4.79
CA HIS A 432 8.22 14.64 5.43
C HIS A 432 7.47 15.68 4.60
N SER A 433 7.60 15.64 3.28
CA SER A 433 6.99 16.65 2.39
C SER A 433 5.66 16.18 1.81
N LEU A 434 5.56 14.90 1.49
CA LEU A 434 4.38 14.33 0.82
C LEU A 434 3.43 13.63 1.78
N HIS A 435 3.91 13.10 2.90
CA HIS A 435 3.06 12.46 3.90
C HIS A 435 2.07 13.45 4.49
N LEU A 436 0.78 13.14 4.44
CA LEU A 436 -0.27 14.04 4.89
C LEU A 436 -0.50 13.93 6.40
N PRO A 437 -0.59 15.05 7.14
CA PRO A 437 -1.01 15.04 8.53
C PRO A 437 -2.51 14.75 8.65
N MET A 438 -3.09 14.92 9.85
CA MET A 438 -4.54 15.02 9.96
C MET A 438 -5.03 16.22 9.15
N ILE A 439 -5.89 15.96 8.16
CA ILE A 439 -6.48 16.99 7.27
C ILE A 439 -8.00 17.11 7.40
N PHE A 440 -8.60 16.28 8.26
CA PHE A 440 -10.05 16.22 8.46
C PHE A 440 -10.46 17.02 9.69
N ASN A 441 -11.66 17.62 9.63
CA ASN A 441 -12.16 18.53 10.66
C ASN A 441 -13.31 17.94 11.47
N TYR A 442 -14.07 17.03 10.86
CA TYR A 442 -15.20 16.40 11.48
C TYR A 442 -14.75 15.27 12.42
N PRO A 443 -15.40 15.10 13.59
CA PRO A 443 -15.01 14.09 14.58
C PRO A 443 -14.96 12.67 13.99
N THR A 444 -15.93 12.31 13.15
CA THR A 444 -16.04 10.97 12.57
C THR A 444 -14.82 10.60 11.73
N GLU A 445 -14.42 11.48 10.81
CA GLU A 445 -13.29 11.27 9.90
C GLU A 445 -11.95 11.41 10.62
N THR A 446 -11.89 12.28 11.63
CA THR A 446 -10.73 12.41 12.52
C THR A 446 -10.48 11.10 13.27
N THR A 447 -11.51 10.57 13.94
CA THR A 447 -11.43 9.29 14.64
C THR A 447 -11.13 8.14 13.68
N LEU A 448 -11.79 8.09 12.52
CA LEU A 448 -11.51 7.10 11.48
C LEU A 448 -10.03 7.12 11.09
N PHE A 449 -9.46 8.30 10.84
CA PHE A 449 -8.07 8.43 10.46
C PHE A 449 -7.11 8.04 11.61
N GLU A 450 -7.36 8.46 12.84
CA GLU A 450 -6.50 8.11 13.99
C GLU A 450 -6.55 6.62 14.32
N VAL A 451 -7.75 6.04 14.41
CA VAL A 451 -7.96 4.61 14.66
C VAL A 451 -7.38 3.79 13.52
N GLY A 452 -7.60 4.21 12.27
CA GLY A 452 -7.04 3.58 11.08
C GLY A 452 -5.52 3.52 11.11
N ARG A 453 -4.85 4.65 11.38
CA ARG A 453 -3.38 4.71 11.51
C ARG A 453 -2.83 3.77 12.58
N LYS A 454 -3.55 3.64 13.71
CA LYS A 454 -3.15 2.76 14.82
C LYS A 454 -3.39 1.28 14.50
N LYS A 455 -4.60 0.90 14.09
CA LYS A 455 -4.99 -0.51 13.88
C LYS A 455 -4.34 -1.13 12.63
N ARG A 456 -3.96 -0.31 11.64
CA ARG A 456 -3.21 -0.75 10.44
C ARG A 456 -1.69 -0.82 10.66
N GLY A 457 -1.19 -0.42 11.83
CA GLY A 457 0.25 -0.42 12.15
C GLY A 457 1.07 0.64 11.40
N SER A 458 0.40 1.60 10.75
CA SER A 458 1.03 2.62 9.91
C SER A 458 1.89 3.58 10.74
N ILE A 459 1.52 3.81 12.02
CA ILE A 459 2.30 4.66 12.95
C ILE A 459 3.64 4.01 13.29
N GLU A 460 3.62 2.74 13.68
CA GLU A 460 4.80 1.97 14.04
C GLU A 460 5.74 1.84 12.84
N LYS A 461 5.19 1.52 11.66
CA LYS A 461 5.95 1.44 10.43
C LYS A 461 6.57 2.79 10.05
N TYR A 462 5.81 3.88 10.10
CA TYR A 462 6.32 5.23 9.84
C TYR A 462 7.51 5.56 10.76
N ARG A 463 7.37 5.33 12.08
CA ARG A 463 8.43 5.59 13.07
C ARG A 463 9.68 4.75 12.81
N LEU A 464 9.51 3.48 12.46
CA LEU A 464 10.62 2.57 12.14
C LEU A 464 11.36 3.03 10.87
N VAL A 465 10.64 3.39 9.82
CA VAL A 465 11.26 3.85 8.56
C VAL A 465 11.94 5.21 8.78
N GLN A 466 11.33 6.10 9.57
CA GLN A 466 11.93 7.37 9.96
C GLN A 466 13.22 7.17 10.76
N SER A 467 13.27 6.26 11.73
CA SER A 467 14.50 5.98 12.49
C SER A 467 15.60 5.43 11.58
N ARG A 468 15.26 4.50 10.68
CA ARG A 468 16.21 3.97 9.69
C ARG A 468 16.75 5.07 8.76
N LEU A 469 15.93 6.04 8.37
CA LEU A 469 16.38 7.16 7.53
C LEU A 469 17.37 8.06 8.28
N LEU A 470 17.12 8.32 9.57
CA LEU A 470 18.03 9.12 10.41
C LEU A 470 19.39 8.44 10.61
N GLU A 471 19.40 7.12 10.84
CA GLU A 471 20.65 6.34 10.89
C GLU A 471 21.44 6.47 9.59
N LEU A 472 20.74 6.29 8.46
CA LEU A 472 21.33 6.40 7.12
C LEU A 472 21.89 7.80 6.84
N HIS A 473 21.22 8.84 7.34
CA HIS A 473 21.66 10.22 7.21
C HIS A 473 23.03 10.44 7.89
N GLU A 474 23.21 9.93 9.11
CA GLU A 474 24.49 10.02 9.81
C GLU A 474 25.58 9.20 9.11
N GLU A 475 25.27 8.01 8.59
CA GLU A 475 26.22 7.22 7.79
C GLU A 475 26.68 7.96 6.53
N ILE A 476 25.74 8.57 5.78
CA ILE A 476 26.05 9.38 4.58
C ILE A 476 26.95 10.58 4.94
N LYS A 477 26.70 11.22 6.08
CA LYS A 477 27.47 12.34 6.59
C LYS A 477 28.89 11.93 7.00
N GLU A 478 29.07 10.76 7.61
CA GLU A 478 30.40 10.20 7.90
C GLU A 478 31.20 9.95 6.61
N ILE A 479 30.55 9.41 5.57
CA ILE A 479 31.17 9.20 4.26
C ILE A 479 31.57 10.54 3.63
N TRP A 480 30.76 11.59 3.80
CA TRP A 480 31.09 12.95 3.39
C TRP A 480 32.35 13.48 4.07
N GLN A 481 32.47 13.29 5.38
CA GLN A 481 33.65 13.71 6.13
C GLN A 481 34.91 12.97 5.65
N LEU A 482 34.81 11.67 5.37
CA LEU A 482 35.90 10.88 4.78
C LEU A 482 36.27 11.38 3.38
N ARG A 483 35.29 11.72 2.53
CA ARG A 483 35.53 12.30 1.21
C ARG A 483 36.28 13.62 1.29
N ARG A 484 35.86 14.49 2.21
CA ARG A 484 36.48 15.79 2.40
C ARG A 484 37.91 15.64 2.90
N GLY A 485 38.15 14.79 3.90
CA GLY A 485 39.50 14.52 4.40
C GLY A 485 40.42 13.91 3.34
N THR A 486 39.92 13.00 2.51
CA THR A 486 40.71 12.41 1.40
C THR A 486 41.00 13.43 0.30
N ALA A 487 40.05 14.29 -0.06
CA ALA A 487 40.27 15.37 -1.01
C ALA A 487 41.30 16.39 -0.49
N GLU A 488 41.19 16.80 0.78
CA GLU A 488 42.14 17.69 1.44
C GLU A 488 43.55 17.07 1.47
N ALA A 489 43.67 15.78 1.81
CA ALA A 489 44.95 15.07 1.78
C ALA A 489 45.57 15.01 0.38
N LEU A 490 44.76 14.81 -0.66
CA LEU A 490 45.21 14.75 -2.04
C LEU A 490 45.69 16.13 -2.52
N VAL A 491 44.97 17.20 -2.17
CA VAL A 491 45.39 18.58 -2.44
C VAL A 491 46.71 18.90 -1.75
N VAL A 492 46.86 18.53 -0.47
CA VAL A 492 48.12 18.72 0.27
C VAL A 492 49.28 17.94 -0.38
N ALA A 493 49.05 16.70 -0.80
CA ALA A 493 50.06 15.90 -1.47
C ALA A 493 50.48 16.50 -2.82
N LEU A 494 49.53 17.01 -3.61
CA LEU A 494 49.81 17.72 -4.87
C LEU A 494 50.60 19.01 -4.63
N LEU A 495 50.23 19.80 -3.63
CA LEU A 495 50.96 21.02 -3.27
C LEU A 495 52.39 20.72 -2.80
N ALA A 496 52.58 19.68 -1.99
CA ALA A 496 53.90 19.21 -1.57
C ALA A 496 54.74 18.74 -2.77
N PHE A 497 54.13 18.03 -3.73
CA PHE A 497 54.80 17.60 -4.96
C PHE A 497 55.21 18.78 -5.85
N ILE A 498 54.31 19.75 -6.06
CA ILE A 498 54.61 20.99 -6.80
C ILE A 498 55.75 21.76 -6.12
N SER A 499 55.73 21.84 -4.79
CA SER A 499 56.77 22.55 -4.03
C SER A 499 58.13 21.82 -4.13
N ALA A 500 58.14 20.49 -4.05
CA ALA A 500 59.34 19.67 -4.19
C ALA A 500 59.93 19.76 -5.60
N THR A 501 59.08 19.75 -6.64
CA THR A 501 59.53 19.88 -8.04
C THR A 501 60.07 21.28 -8.34
N GLN A 502 59.47 22.34 -7.79
CA GLN A 502 60.01 23.70 -7.87
C GLN A 502 61.36 23.83 -7.16
N ALA A 503 61.49 23.25 -5.95
CA ALA A 503 62.76 23.24 -5.21
C ALA A 503 63.86 22.48 -5.97
N ALA A 504 63.55 21.32 -6.55
CA ALA A 504 64.49 20.56 -7.36
C ALA A 504 64.93 21.33 -8.62
N ARG A 505 64.02 22.04 -9.28
CA ARG A 505 64.33 22.88 -10.43
C ARG A 505 65.24 24.05 -10.06
N ALA A 506 65.00 24.70 -8.93
CA ALA A 506 65.85 25.79 -8.43
C ALA A 506 67.26 25.33 -8.04
N ILE A 507 67.42 24.08 -7.57
CA ILE A 507 68.74 23.47 -7.32
C ILE A 507 69.45 23.19 -8.64
N LEU A 508 68.75 22.63 -9.64
CA LEU A 508 69.32 22.38 -10.96
C LEU A 508 69.78 23.66 -11.68
N GLU A 509 69.06 24.77 -11.54
CA GLU A 509 69.46 26.07 -12.10
C GLU A 509 70.68 26.69 -11.39
N LYS A 510 70.96 26.30 -10.14
CA LYS A 510 72.13 26.78 -9.38
C LYS A 510 73.45 26.09 -9.76
N ASP A 511 73.38 24.91 -10.37
CA ASP A 511 74.54 24.11 -10.78
C ASP A 511 74.96 24.34 -12.24
N ILE A 512 74.38 25.33 -12.93
CA ILE A 512 74.88 25.79 -14.24
C ILE A 512 75.90 26.92 -13.99
N PRO A 513 77.23 26.68 -14.12
CA PRO A 513 78.21 27.73 -13.94
C PRO A 513 78.08 28.78 -15.06
N PRO A 514 78.38 30.06 -14.79
CA PRO A 514 78.43 31.07 -15.84
C PRO A 514 79.53 30.67 -16.83
N ALA A 515 79.17 30.62 -18.12
CA ALA A 515 80.11 30.39 -19.20
C ALA A 515 81.24 31.44 -19.14
N GLN A 516 82.41 31.04 -18.64
CA GLN A 516 83.65 31.78 -18.84
C GLN A 516 84.15 31.51 -20.26
N ALA A 517 84.61 32.58 -20.90
CA ALA A 517 85.08 32.64 -22.27
C ALA A 517 86.03 31.50 -22.63
N ALA A 518 85.74 30.82 -23.73
CA ALA A 518 86.66 29.91 -24.39
C ALA A 518 87.85 30.68 -25.00
N PRO A 519 89.01 30.03 -25.15
CA PRO A 519 89.79 30.19 -26.36
C PRO A 519 89.59 28.96 -27.27
N MET A 520 89.41 29.26 -28.56
CA MET A 520 89.35 28.36 -29.71
C MET A 520 90.27 27.14 -29.61
N VAL A 521 89.71 25.93 -29.71
CA VAL A 521 90.38 24.80 -30.36
C VAL A 521 89.37 23.97 -31.17
N SER A 522 89.55 24.04 -32.49
CA SER A 522 89.35 23.01 -33.51
C SER A 522 88.15 22.05 -33.41
N TRP A 523 87.20 22.26 -34.32
CA TRP A 523 86.14 21.33 -34.72
C TRP A 523 86.66 19.93 -35.10
N LYS A 524 85.98 18.90 -34.58
CA LYS A 524 85.76 17.62 -35.30
C LYS A 524 84.26 17.30 -35.23
N PRO A 525 83.61 16.97 -36.35
CA PRO A 525 82.20 16.55 -36.32
C PRO A 525 82.12 15.08 -35.90
N ILE A 526 81.26 14.75 -34.95
CA ILE A 526 80.77 13.39 -34.70
C ILE A 526 79.25 13.48 -34.54
N ASP A 527 78.58 12.53 -35.19
CA ASP A 527 77.17 12.46 -35.48
C ASP A 527 76.26 12.24 -34.24
N ASP A 528 75.04 12.75 -34.37
CA ASP A 528 73.79 12.42 -33.68
C ASP A 528 73.48 13.00 -32.27
N PRO A 529 72.73 14.12 -32.18
CA PRO A 529 72.24 14.70 -30.92
C PRO A 529 70.91 14.11 -30.41
N ALA A 530 70.32 13.09 -31.06
CA ALA A 530 68.98 12.60 -30.70
C ALA A 530 68.94 11.61 -29.51
N ALA A 531 70.10 11.08 -29.07
CA ALA A 531 70.12 9.99 -28.09
C ALA A 531 70.10 10.40 -26.60
N HIS A 532 70.43 11.66 -26.26
CA HIS A 532 70.60 12.08 -24.85
C HIS A 532 69.48 12.96 -24.28
N VAL A 533 68.53 13.44 -25.08
CA VAL A 533 67.43 14.30 -24.61
C VAL A 533 66.16 13.49 -24.27
N THR A 534 65.99 12.30 -24.86
CA THR A 534 64.83 11.42 -24.62
C THR A 534 64.91 10.65 -23.31
N GLN A 535 66.10 10.23 -22.85
CA GLN A 535 66.22 9.46 -21.58
C GLN A 535 65.89 10.29 -20.32
N SER A 536 66.09 11.60 -20.34
CA SER A 536 65.89 12.49 -19.19
C SER A 536 64.41 12.86 -18.99
N ILE A 537 63.65 12.98 -20.07
CA ILE A 537 62.22 13.34 -20.04
C ILE A 537 61.36 12.13 -19.67
N ASP A 538 61.75 10.93 -20.12
CA ASP A 538 61.08 9.69 -19.72
C ASP A 538 61.29 9.37 -18.22
N ALA A 539 62.49 9.58 -17.65
CA ALA A 539 62.72 9.34 -16.22
C ALA A 539 61.87 10.24 -15.29
N ILE A 540 61.60 11.49 -15.71
CA ILE A 540 60.75 12.44 -14.97
C ILE A 540 59.27 12.10 -15.15
N GLY A 541 58.84 11.68 -16.35
CA GLY A 541 57.48 11.22 -16.61
C GLY A 541 57.11 9.94 -15.84
N TRP A 542 58.03 8.96 -15.78
CA TRP A 542 57.82 7.69 -15.07
C TRP A 542 57.87 7.86 -13.54
N SER A 543 58.69 8.78 -13.02
CA SER A 543 58.71 9.09 -11.58
C SER A 543 57.46 9.85 -11.13
N ALA A 544 56.88 10.72 -11.97
CA ALA A 544 55.60 11.37 -11.68
C ALA A 544 54.44 10.37 -11.61
N ILE A 545 54.37 9.41 -12.56
CA ILE A 545 53.36 8.34 -12.54
C ILE A 545 53.57 7.40 -11.35
N GLY A 546 54.82 7.07 -11.02
CA GLY A 546 55.17 6.26 -9.86
C GLY A 546 54.81 6.93 -8.53
N PHE A 547 55.06 8.24 -8.39
CA PHE A 547 54.78 8.98 -7.16
C PHE A 547 53.26 9.16 -6.93
N VAL A 548 52.51 9.48 -7.98
CA VAL A 548 51.04 9.52 -7.91
C VAL A 548 50.48 8.15 -7.53
N SER A 549 51.04 7.07 -8.10
CA SER A 549 50.63 5.70 -7.75
C SER A 549 50.95 5.34 -6.29
N ILE A 550 52.10 5.77 -5.76
CA ILE A 550 52.51 5.54 -4.37
C ILE A 550 51.65 6.36 -3.40
N VAL A 551 51.32 7.62 -3.73
CA VAL A 551 50.43 8.47 -2.91
C VAL A 551 49.02 7.87 -2.88
N ILE A 552 48.49 7.43 -4.02
CA ILE A 552 47.20 6.73 -4.09
C ILE A 552 47.23 5.46 -3.25
N LEU A 553 48.30 4.66 -3.34
CA LEU A 553 48.44 3.42 -2.56
C LEU A 553 48.51 3.68 -1.05
N SER A 554 49.26 4.70 -0.63
CA SER A 554 49.48 5.03 0.78
C SER A 554 48.25 5.66 1.43
N VAL A 555 47.49 6.49 0.72
CA VAL A 555 46.17 6.97 1.15
C VAL A 555 45.17 5.81 1.26
N SER A 556 45.20 4.87 0.30
CA SER A 556 44.35 3.66 0.33
C SER A 556 44.68 2.75 1.51
N LEU A 557 45.96 2.55 1.81
CA LEU A 557 46.44 1.76 2.95
C LEU A 557 46.13 2.42 4.30
N TRP A 558 46.18 3.75 4.38
CA TRP A 558 45.84 4.49 5.59
C TRP A 558 44.34 4.41 5.91
N GLY A 559 43.47 4.56 4.90
CA GLY A 559 42.02 4.36 5.04
C GLY A 559 41.66 2.94 5.50
N LEU A 560 42.32 1.92 4.93
CA LEU A 560 42.14 0.51 5.32
C LEU A 560 42.52 0.24 6.79
N ASN A 561 43.60 0.85 7.28
CA ASN A 561 44.09 0.63 8.66
C ASN A 561 43.23 1.33 9.72
N LEU A 562 42.68 2.51 9.42
CA LEU A 562 41.79 3.22 10.34
C LEU A 562 40.47 2.45 10.55
N PHE A 563 39.95 1.83 9.49
CA PHE A 563 38.71 1.05 9.55
C PHE A 563 38.89 -0.32 10.23
N ARG A 564 40.02 -1.01 9.99
CA ARG A 564 40.35 -2.29 10.66
C ARG A 564 40.50 -2.17 12.17
N ARG A 565 40.91 -0.99 12.66
CA ARG A 565 40.99 -0.70 14.09
C ARG A 565 39.63 -0.41 14.72
N ARG A 566 38.68 0.20 14.00
CA ARG A 566 37.34 0.52 14.51
C ARG A 566 36.37 -0.67 14.51
N ARG A 567 36.44 -1.58 13.54
CA ARG A 567 35.61 -2.81 13.55
C ARG A 567 35.98 -3.78 14.68
N LYS A 568 37.15 -3.61 15.31
CA LYS A 568 37.55 -4.34 16.52
C LYS A 568 37.07 -3.69 17.83
N SER A 569 36.55 -2.45 17.79
CA SER A 569 36.06 -1.75 18.98
C SER A 569 34.53 -1.69 19.07
N SER A 570 33.80 -2.22 18.09
CA SER A 570 32.33 -2.24 18.02
C SER A 570 31.76 -3.66 17.94
N GLY A 571 32.50 -4.65 18.45
CA GLY A 571 32.04 -6.03 18.60
C GLY A 571 31.76 -6.34 20.07
#